data_AF-A0A3G9IXX6-F1
#
_entry.id   AF-A0A3G9IXX6-F1
#
_cell.length_a   1.000
_cell.length_b   1.000
_cell.length_c   1.000
_cell.angle_alpha   90.00
_cell.angle_beta   90.00
_cell.angle_gamma   90.00
#
_symmetry.space_group_name_H-M   'P 1'
#
loop_
_entity.id
_entity.type
_entity.pdbx_description
1 polymer ?
#
loop_
_entity_poly.entity_id
_entity_poly.type
_entity_poly.pdbx_seq_one_letter_code
_entity_poly.pdbx_strand_id
1 'polypeptide(L)'
;MSDNATSNAPEPRTTAAQAGRHSSAAQVPTTPLPLVRRGYDPAATDARIEQLTAALKAANDSATIAHNSQASLEAELASTRAELADTSNPSFASLGRRANVLLRIAEEQAAEIKQAAEAEAADIRAHAVRDATAATSSARSQIEAERAAHHAELDEHRSAVQSDAERTRTLAQSEAESHVAAATAEADQIRLAAHQETAETRTAAQREVEQLRAGADREVQEARRMLAVEKERLTREATDHHSTAMSESRRLVEEAESRAAAADERVRLGAEQTAQHRAEAKAESEGLIARAKRDAEGILATAAAQAQSIGATATLDVERAVEMHKAELARLVKRRDAIHSQLAQLSDLVNGFMDDEPSDEPAPTKAAKAAAAEEPEAAEATTEAQDA
;
A
#
# COMPACT_ATOMS: atom_id res chain seq x y z
N MET A 1 85.53 -35.59 65.43
CA MET A 1 85.50 -36.87 64.69
C MET A 1 85.57 -36.53 63.21
N SER A 2 86.71 -36.70 62.55
CA SER A 2 87.97 -37.23 63.09
C SER A 2 89.18 -36.57 62.46
N ASP A 3 90.30 -36.71 63.14
CA ASP A 3 91.63 -36.33 62.69
C ASP A 3 91.99 -37.03 61.38
N ASN A 4 92.75 -36.36 60.51
CA ASN A 4 94.15 -36.71 60.40
C ASN A 4 94.97 -35.54 59.83
N ALA A 5 96.07 -35.20 60.49
CA ALA A 5 97.07 -34.29 59.95
C ALA A 5 98.20 -35.12 59.34
N THR A 6 98.47 -34.95 58.05
CA THR A 6 99.63 -35.58 57.40
C THR A 6 100.57 -34.52 56.88
N SER A 7 101.59 -34.21 57.68
CA SER A 7 102.71 -33.37 57.26
C SER A 7 103.43 -34.02 56.08
N ASN A 8 103.59 -33.28 54.98
CA ASN A 8 104.42 -33.69 53.85
C ASN A 8 105.63 -32.75 53.76
N ALA A 9 106.64 -33.01 54.58
CA ALA A 9 107.88 -32.24 54.62
C ALA A 9 108.77 -32.63 53.43
N PRO A 10 109.21 -31.68 52.57
CA PRO A 10 110.11 -31.98 51.48
C PRO A 10 111.51 -32.39 51.99
N GLU A 11 112.14 -33.30 51.27
CA GLU A 11 113.32 -34.03 51.71
C GLU A 11 114.57 -33.12 51.88
N PRO A 12 115.39 -33.32 52.93
CA PRO A 12 116.71 -32.71 52.99
C PRO A 12 117.62 -33.36 51.94
N ARG A 13 117.91 -32.63 50.86
CA ARG A 13 118.86 -33.07 49.82
C ARG A 13 120.24 -33.29 50.43
N THR A 14 120.59 -34.55 50.70
CA THR A 14 121.93 -34.93 51.17
C THR A 14 122.97 -34.58 50.11
N THR A 15 123.77 -33.56 50.38
CA THR A 15 124.91 -33.19 49.55
C THR A 15 125.95 -34.33 49.57
N ALA A 16 126.33 -34.80 48.38
CA ALA A 16 127.27 -35.89 48.22
C ALA A 16 128.71 -35.44 48.52
N ALA A 17 129.02 -35.22 49.79
CA ALA A 17 130.36 -34.93 50.26
C ALA A 17 131.25 -36.18 50.10
N GLN A 18 131.94 -36.26 48.95
CA GLN A 18 132.76 -37.38 48.50
C GLN A 18 134.08 -37.49 49.30
N ALA A 19 133.97 -37.72 50.61
CA ALA A 19 135.10 -37.78 51.54
C ALA A 19 135.64 -39.22 51.68
N GLY A 20 136.93 -39.39 51.42
CA GLY A 20 137.73 -40.48 51.98
C GLY A 20 137.23 -41.90 51.74
N ARG A 21 137.14 -42.35 50.47
CA ARG A 21 137.31 -43.79 50.20
C ARG A 21 138.69 -44.18 50.72
N HIS A 22 138.75 -44.85 51.87
CA HIS A 22 140.00 -45.37 52.40
C HIS A 22 140.48 -46.47 51.43
N SER A 23 141.46 -46.14 50.59
CA SER A 23 142.02 -47.08 49.62
C SER A 23 142.48 -48.33 50.36
N SER A 24 141.81 -49.46 50.10
CA SER A 24 142.10 -50.72 50.77
C SER A 24 143.57 -51.04 50.59
N ALA A 25 144.33 -51.01 51.68
CA ALA A 25 145.78 -51.13 51.64
C ALA A 25 146.15 -52.43 50.93
N ALA A 26 146.98 -52.34 49.87
CA ALA A 26 147.23 -53.44 48.94
C ALA A 26 147.73 -54.69 49.68
N GLN A 27 146.80 -55.61 49.97
CA GLN A 27 146.96 -56.57 51.04
C GLN A 27 147.82 -57.73 50.56
N VAL A 28 149.13 -57.62 50.75
CA VAL A 28 150.13 -58.61 50.33
C VAL A 28 149.72 -60.01 50.81
N PRO A 29 149.32 -60.93 49.91
CA PRO A 29 148.82 -62.23 50.35
C PRO A 29 149.91 -63.04 51.04
N THR A 30 149.56 -63.91 51.98
CA THR A 30 150.53 -64.70 52.77
C THR A 30 150.54 -66.19 52.41
N THR A 31 149.89 -66.56 51.31
CA THR A 31 149.75 -67.94 50.83
C THR A 31 151.12 -68.56 50.49
N PRO A 32 151.46 -69.76 51.01
CA PRO A 32 152.72 -70.43 50.67
C PRO A 32 152.73 -70.90 49.21
N LEU A 33 153.89 -70.77 48.54
CA LEU A 33 154.09 -71.23 47.17
C LEU A 33 154.08 -72.77 47.11
N PRO A 34 153.41 -73.40 46.11
CA PRO A 34 153.37 -74.85 45.99
C PRO A 34 154.74 -75.43 45.59
N LEU A 35 155.07 -76.59 46.17
CA LEU A 35 156.31 -77.32 45.88
C LEU A 35 156.04 -78.50 44.94
N VAL A 36 156.76 -78.51 43.82
CA VAL A 36 156.90 -79.65 42.91
C VAL A 36 158.10 -80.49 43.37
N ARG A 37 158.21 -81.73 42.88
CA ARG A 37 159.11 -82.80 43.35
C ARG A 37 160.62 -82.50 43.37
N ARG A 38 161.07 -81.29 42.99
CA ARG A 38 162.44 -80.77 43.16
C ARG A 38 162.57 -79.22 43.17
N GLY A 39 161.50 -78.48 43.49
CA GLY A 39 161.53 -76.99 43.56
C GLY A 39 160.15 -76.37 43.73
N TYR A 40 160.06 -75.05 43.91
CA TYR A 40 158.80 -74.31 43.82
C TYR A 40 158.27 -74.30 42.37
N ASP A 41 156.95 -74.22 42.21
CA ASP A 41 156.33 -74.01 40.90
C ASP A 41 156.69 -72.62 40.33
N PRO A 42 157.32 -72.54 39.14
CA PRO A 42 157.60 -71.27 38.48
C PRO A 42 156.33 -70.44 38.24
N ALA A 43 155.23 -71.04 37.78
CA ALA A 43 154.03 -70.30 37.40
C ALA A 43 153.37 -69.61 38.60
N ALA A 44 153.34 -70.30 39.76
CA ALA A 44 152.88 -69.70 41.02
C ALA A 44 153.84 -68.62 41.55
N THR A 45 155.14 -68.73 41.24
CA THR A 45 156.16 -67.77 41.67
C THR A 45 156.14 -66.49 40.81
N ASP A 46 155.95 -66.62 39.49
CA ASP A 46 155.86 -65.48 38.56
C ASP A 46 154.58 -64.67 38.82
N ALA A 47 153.43 -65.33 38.94
CA ALA A 47 152.18 -64.68 39.33
C ALA A 47 152.28 -63.98 40.70
N ARG A 48 153.09 -64.52 41.62
CA ARG A 48 153.38 -63.91 42.92
C ARG A 48 154.26 -62.67 42.80
N ILE A 49 155.25 -62.67 41.90
CA ILE A 49 156.11 -61.50 41.63
C ILE A 49 155.30 -60.39 40.93
N GLU A 50 154.44 -60.74 39.98
CA GLU A 50 153.50 -59.81 39.34
C GLU A 50 152.55 -59.17 40.37
N GLN A 51 151.98 -59.97 41.27
CA GLN A 51 151.10 -59.45 42.33
C GLN A 51 151.84 -58.54 43.34
N LEU A 52 153.10 -58.84 43.67
CA LEU A 52 153.93 -58.00 44.55
C LEU A 52 154.36 -56.70 43.87
N THR A 53 154.70 -56.73 42.57
CA THR A 53 155.04 -55.52 41.81
C THR A 53 153.83 -54.63 41.55
N ALA A 54 152.64 -55.21 41.35
CA ALA A 54 151.37 -54.47 41.33
C ALA A 54 151.07 -53.79 42.68
N ALA A 55 151.28 -54.49 43.80
CA ALA A 55 151.11 -53.92 45.14
C ALA A 55 152.12 -52.80 45.44
N LEU A 56 153.39 -52.97 45.06
CA LEU A 56 154.43 -51.95 45.18
C LEU A 56 154.10 -50.70 44.36
N LYS A 57 153.61 -50.87 43.13
CA LYS A 57 153.16 -49.78 42.28
C LYS A 57 151.99 -49.02 42.92
N ALA A 58 150.95 -49.72 43.36
CA ALA A 58 149.79 -49.11 44.03
C ALA A 58 150.18 -48.34 45.30
N ALA A 59 151.16 -48.83 46.07
CA ALA A 59 151.70 -48.12 47.22
C ALA A 59 152.43 -46.82 46.80
N ASN A 60 153.27 -46.86 45.76
CA ASN A 60 154.00 -45.69 45.27
C ASN A 60 153.06 -44.64 44.63
N ASP A 61 152.04 -45.08 43.89
CA ASP A 61 150.97 -44.24 43.36
C ASP A 61 150.22 -43.56 44.53
N SER A 62 149.94 -44.27 45.63
CA SER A 62 149.32 -43.66 46.83
C SER A 62 150.22 -42.64 47.54
N ALA A 63 151.53 -42.86 47.57
CA ALA A 63 152.50 -41.95 48.19
C ALA A 63 152.65 -40.64 47.41
N THR A 64 152.65 -40.69 46.08
CA THR A 64 152.68 -39.48 45.22
C THR A 64 151.39 -38.67 45.34
N ILE A 65 150.22 -39.33 45.41
CA ILE A 65 148.94 -38.66 45.70
C ILE A 65 148.98 -37.95 47.06
N ALA A 66 149.49 -38.62 48.11
CA ALA A 66 149.62 -38.02 49.44
C ALA A 66 150.54 -36.79 49.44
N HIS A 67 151.72 -36.87 48.80
CA HIS A 67 152.65 -35.74 48.75
C HIS A 67 152.09 -34.52 47.98
N ASN A 68 151.38 -34.76 46.87
CA ASN A 68 150.68 -33.70 46.14
C ASN A 68 149.59 -33.03 47.00
N SER A 69 148.87 -33.80 47.82
CA SER A 69 147.86 -33.24 48.74
C SER A 69 148.49 -32.39 49.85
N GLN A 70 149.66 -32.79 50.37
CA GLN A 70 150.42 -32.00 51.35
C GLN A 70 150.87 -30.65 50.75
N ALA A 71 151.37 -30.65 49.51
CA ALA A 71 151.81 -29.43 48.83
C ALA A 71 150.65 -28.42 48.62
N SER A 72 149.42 -28.89 48.35
CA SER A 72 148.22 -28.03 48.30
C SER A 72 147.94 -27.39 49.67
N LEU A 73 147.90 -28.21 50.72
CA LEU A 73 147.64 -27.74 52.09
C LEU A 73 148.70 -26.76 52.60
N GLU A 74 149.97 -26.94 52.22
CA GLU A 74 151.04 -25.99 52.56
C GLU A 74 150.89 -24.64 51.83
N ALA A 75 150.41 -24.64 50.58
CA ALA A 75 150.09 -23.42 49.85
C ALA A 75 148.86 -22.69 50.42
N GLU A 76 147.81 -23.42 50.78
CA GLU A 76 146.63 -22.89 51.47
C GLU A 76 147.01 -22.27 52.82
N LEU A 77 147.83 -22.96 53.61
CA LEU A 77 148.38 -22.43 54.87
C LEU A 77 149.29 -21.21 54.69
N ALA A 78 149.92 -21.03 53.52
CA ALA A 78 150.67 -19.83 53.20
C ALA A 78 149.75 -18.63 52.90
N SER A 79 148.69 -18.84 52.10
CA SER A 79 147.69 -17.79 51.80
C SER A 79 147.00 -17.30 53.06
N THR A 80 146.44 -18.21 53.87
CA THR A 80 145.70 -17.83 55.09
C THR A 80 146.59 -17.11 56.11
N ARG A 81 147.90 -17.41 56.15
CA ARG A 81 148.85 -16.68 57.00
C ARG A 81 149.12 -15.26 56.48
N ALA A 82 149.18 -15.06 55.17
CA ALA A 82 149.31 -13.74 54.57
C ALA A 82 148.06 -12.88 54.83
N GLU A 83 146.86 -13.44 54.67
CA GLU A 83 145.58 -12.78 54.96
C GLU A 83 145.44 -12.36 56.43
N LEU A 84 145.91 -13.22 57.34
CA LEU A 84 145.95 -12.93 58.77
C LEU A 84 146.98 -11.84 59.12
N ALA A 85 148.15 -11.85 58.47
CA ALA A 85 149.16 -10.80 58.61
C ALA A 85 148.65 -9.44 58.12
N ASP A 86 148.02 -9.39 56.94
CA ASP A 86 147.38 -8.20 56.34
C ASP A 86 146.26 -7.61 57.24
N THR A 87 145.64 -8.47 58.06
CA THR A 87 144.63 -8.10 59.06
C THR A 87 145.25 -7.61 60.38
N SER A 88 146.40 -8.16 60.77
CA SER A 88 147.12 -7.76 62.01
C SER A 88 147.82 -6.40 61.90
N ASN A 89 148.30 -6.04 60.70
CA ASN A 89 149.09 -4.83 60.45
C ASN A 89 148.48 -4.03 59.28
N PRO A 90 147.44 -3.20 59.54
CA PRO A 90 146.78 -2.43 58.49
C PRO A 90 147.72 -1.39 57.88
N SER A 91 147.85 -1.42 56.55
CA SER A 91 148.61 -0.46 55.75
C SER A 91 147.70 0.25 54.75
N PHE A 92 148.13 1.39 54.19
CA PHE A 92 147.36 2.03 53.11
C PHE A 92 147.07 1.08 51.92
N ALA A 93 147.97 0.14 51.64
CA ALA A 93 147.79 -0.85 50.59
C ALA A 93 146.73 -1.92 50.96
N SER A 94 146.74 -2.46 52.20
CA SER A 94 145.73 -3.43 52.62
C SER A 94 144.36 -2.79 52.88
N LEU A 95 144.34 -1.53 53.35
CA LEU A 95 143.11 -0.75 53.47
C LEU A 95 142.51 -0.43 52.09
N GLY A 96 143.33 -0.07 51.10
CA GLY A 96 142.90 0.13 49.71
C GLY A 96 142.36 -1.16 49.07
N ARG A 97 143.02 -2.31 49.28
CA ARG A 97 142.48 -3.62 48.88
C ARG A 97 141.11 -3.88 49.52
N ARG A 98 140.99 -3.68 50.84
CA ARG A 98 139.72 -3.89 51.56
C ARG A 98 138.62 -2.92 51.13
N ALA A 99 138.95 -1.68 50.81
CA ALA A 99 137.99 -0.70 50.28
C ALA A 99 137.48 -1.09 48.89
N ASN A 100 138.34 -1.57 47.99
CA ASN A 100 137.92 -2.07 46.67
C ASN A 100 137.06 -3.34 46.77
N VAL A 101 137.37 -4.24 47.71
CA VAL A 101 136.52 -5.42 48.00
C VAL A 101 135.17 -5.00 48.58
N LEU A 102 135.13 -4.02 49.49
CA LEU A 102 133.90 -3.47 50.06
C LEU A 102 133.05 -2.77 48.99
N LEU A 103 133.65 -1.99 48.10
CA LEU A 103 132.97 -1.35 46.97
C LEU A 103 132.39 -2.39 46.03
N ARG A 104 133.15 -3.42 45.65
CA ARG A 104 132.63 -4.51 44.83
C ARG A 104 131.45 -5.22 45.52
N ILE A 105 131.56 -5.55 46.80
CA ILE A 105 130.47 -6.18 47.56
C ILE A 105 129.24 -5.26 47.62
N ALA A 106 129.43 -3.95 47.76
CA ALA A 106 128.33 -2.98 47.73
C ALA A 106 127.70 -2.81 46.34
N GLU A 107 128.49 -2.91 45.26
CA GLU A 107 128.00 -2.94 43.87
C GLU A 107 127.24 -4.25 43.57
N GLU A 108 127.75 -5.38 44.06
CA GLU A 108 127.16 -6.72 43.95
C GLU A 108 125.82 -6.75 44.71
N GLN A 109 125.78 -6.25 45.96
CA GLN A 109 124.56 -6.06 46.75
C GLN A 109 123.58 -5.03 46.14
N ALA A 110 124.07 -3.94 45.54
CA ALA A 110 123.21 -2.97 44.86
C ALA A 110 122.59 -3.56 43.59
N ALA A 111 123.32 -4.41 42.87
CA ALA A 111 122.81 -5.17 41.73
C ALA A 111 121.78 -6.23 42.18
N GLU A 112 122.02 -6.95 43.28
CA GLU A 112 121.05 -7.87 43.89
C GLU A 112 119.75 -7.15 44.31
N ILE A 113 119.86 -6.04 45.05
CA ILE A 113 118.71 -5.22 45.48
C ILE A 113 117.95 -4.69 44.26
N LYS A 114 118.65 -4.21 43.23
CA LYS A 114 118.02 -3.76 41.99
C LYS A 114 117.31 -4.91 41.28
N GLN A 115 117.92 -6.08 41.14
CA GLN A 115 117.34 -7.24 40.48
C GLN A 115 116.12 -7.77 41.25
N ALA A 116 116.18 -7.77 42.58
CA ALA A 116 115.04 -8.11 43.44
C ALA A 116 113.88 -7.12 43.26
N ALA A 117 114.15 -5.81 43.24
CA ALA A 117 113.14 -4.79 43.01
C ALA A 117 112.56 -4.82 41.58
N GLU A 118 113.37 -5.14 40.57
CA GLU A 118 112.91 -5.33 39.18
C GLU A 118 112.02 -6.57 39.04
N ALA A 119 112.33 -7.66 39.77
CA ALA A 119 111.52 -8.86 39.85
C ALA A 119 110.21 -8.64 40.63
N GLU A 120 110.26 -8.05 41.82
CA GLU A 120 109.07 -7.70 42.61
C GLU A 120 108.14 -6.76 41.83
N ALA A 121 108.69 -5.75 41.16
CA ALA A 121 107.91 -4.87 40.30
C ALA A 121 107.34 -5.59 39.07
N ALA A 122 108.01 -6.64 38.55
CA ALA A 122 107.45 -7.49 37.51
C ALA A 122 106.29 -8.36 38.02
N ASP A 123 106.42 -8.95 39.21
CA ASP A 123 105.36 -9.72 39.85
C ASP A 123 104.14 -8.87 40.22
N ILE A 124 104.35 -7.64 40.73
CA ILE A 124 103.27 -6.67 40.99
C ILE A 124 102.54 -6.33 39.67
N ARG A 125 103.27 -6.07 38.58
CA ARG A 125 102.67 -5.84 37.26
C ARG A 125 101.92 -7.09 36.76
N ALA A 126 102.47 -8.28 36.95
CA ALA A 126 101.85 -9.53 36.54
C ALA A 126 100.58 -9.87 37.34
N HIS A 127 100.52 -9.50 38.63
CA HIS A 127 99.30 -9.55 39.44
C HIS A 127 98.27 -8.54 38.95
N ALA A 128 98.63 -7.26 38.87
CA ALA A 128 97.71 -6.20 38.42
C ALA A 128 97.11 -6.46 37.03
N VAL A 129 97.88 -7.03 36.09
CA VAL A 129 97.36 -7.45 34.77
C VAL A 129 96.40 -8.63 34.89
N ARG A 130 96.71 -9.66 35.69
CA ARG A 130 95.79 -10.79 35.93
C ARG A 130 94.49 -10.29 36.54
N ASP A 131 94.56 -9.49 37.60
CA ASP A 131 93.39 -8.98 38.31
C ASP A 131 92.54 -8.06 37.41
N ALA A 132 93.16 -7.21 36.60
CA ALA A 132 92.46 -6.39 35.62
C ALA A 132 91.77 -7.23 34.51
N THR A 133 92.41 -8.30 34.03
CA THR A 133 91.77 -9.22 33.06
C THR A 133 90.63 -10.01 33.68
N ALA A 134 90.77 -10.48 34.92
CA ALA A 134 89.73 -11.16 35.68
C ALA A 134 88.52 -10.24 35.89
N ALA A 135 88.74 -9.02 36.41
CA ALA A 135 87.70 -8.02 36.60
C ALA A 135 86.99 -7.66 35.27
N THR A 136 87.75 -7.47 34.18
CA THR A 136 87.18 -7.18 32.85
C THR A 136 86.34 -8.34 32.32
N SER A 137 86.77 -9.59 32.52
CA SER A 137 86.01 -10.78 32.11
C SER A 137 84.72 -10.96 32.92
N SER A 138 84.79 -10.73 34.23
CA SER A 138 83.64 -10.76 35.14
C SER A 138 82.61 -9.69 34.77
N ALA A 139 83.05 -8.44 34.58
CA ALA A 139 82.17 -7.33 34.20
C ALA A 139 81.50 -7.55 32.83
N ARG A 140 82.20 -8.15 31.85
CA ARG A 140 81.59 -8.54 30.56
C ARG A 140 80.52 -9.61 30.73
N SER A 141 80.81 -10.66 31.50
CA SER A 141 79.85 -11.73 31.80
C SER A 141 78.62 -11.22 32.55
N GLN A 142 78.80 -10.26 33.46
CA GLN A 142 77.69 -9.58 34.16
C GLN A 142 76.83 -8.77 33.17
N ILE A 143 77.43 -7.92 32.34
CA ILE A 143 76.71 -7.13 31.31
C ILE A 143 75.98 -8.03 30.31
N GLU A 144 76.55 -9.19 29.95
CA GLU A 144 75.92 -10.16 29.06
C GLU A 144 74.74 -10.88 29.75
N ALA A 145 74.84 -11.21 31.04
CA ALA A 145 73.74 -11.76 31.84
C ALA A 145 72.61 -10.74 32.07
N GLU A 146 72.93 -9.49 32.39
CA GLU A 146 71.97 -8.38 32.54
C GLU A 146 71.22 -8.12 31.23
N ARG A 147 71.91 -8.13 30.09
CA ARG A 147 71.28 -8.02 28.77
C ARG A 147 70.36 -9.20 28.47
N ALA A 148 70.78 -10.43 28.79
CA ALA A 148 69.94 -11.61 28.61
C ALA A 148 68.68 -11.55 29.48
N ALA A 149 68.79 -11.10 30.73
CA ALA A 149 67.67 -10.87 31.63
C ALA A 149 66.71 -9.81 31.08
N HIS A 150 67.20 -8.61 30.72
CA HIS A 150 66.38 -7.55 30.16
C HIS A 150 65.71 -7.92 28.82
N HIS A 151 66.36 -8.76 27.99
CA HIS A 151 65.70 -9.28 26.79
C HIS A 151 64.56 -10.25 27.13
N ALA A 152 64.75 -11.14 28.11
CA ALA A 152 63.68 -12.02 28.59
C ALA A 152 62.51 -11.24 29.23
N GLU A 153 62.79 -10.23 30.06
CA GLU A 153 61.79 -9.32 30.64
C GLU A 153 61.00 -8.58 29.54
N LEU A 154 61.66 -8.08 28.50
CA LEU A 154 61.02 -7.40 27.37
C LEU A 154 60.14 -8.34 26.52
N ASP A 155 60.54 -9.60 26.37
CA ASP A 155 59.72 -10.60 25.65
C ASP A 155 58.55 -11.14 26.49
N GLU A 156 58.72 -11.28 27.82
CA GLU A 156 57.62 -11.56 28.75
C GLU A 156 56.59 -10.42 28.75
N HIS A 157 57.04 -9.16 28.90
CA HIS A 157 56.16 -7.99 28.80
C HIS A 157 55.48 -7.87 27.44
N ARG A 158 56.17 -8.17 26.33
CA ARG A 158 55.58 -8.22 24.98
C ARG A 158 54.49 -9.28 24.88
N SER A 159 54.74 -10.48 25.41
CA SER A 159 53.77 -11.58 25.41
C SER A 159 52.54 -11.27 26.27
N ALA A 160 52.74 -10.67 27.45
CA ALA A 160 51.65 -10.24 28.33
C ALA A 160 50.77 -9.16 27.66
N VAL A 161 51.37 -8.09 27.12
CA VAL A 161 50.65 -7.01 26.43
C VAL A 161 49.92 -7.52 25.19
N GLN A 162 50.49 -8.47 24.45
CA GLN A 162 49.81 -9.11 23.32
C GLN A 162 48.59 -9.94 23.79
N SER A 163 48.75 -10.77 24.82
CA SER A 163 47.66 -11.56 25.41
C SER A 163 46.51 -10.67 25.92
N ASP A 164 46.82 -9.56 26.60
CA ASP A 164 45.81 -8.63 27.10
C ASP A 164 45.13 -7.85 25.97
N ALA A 165 45.85 -7.49 24.90
CA ALA A 165 45.27 -6.88 23.71
C ALA A 165 44.34 -7.85 22.96
N GLU A 166 44.75 -9.12 22.80
CA GLU A 166 43.92 -10.17 22.19
C GLU A 166 42.66 -10.45 23.03
N ARG A 167 42.80 -10.56 24.36
CA ARG A 167 41.68 -10.72 25.29
C ARG A 167 40.70 -9.53 25.22
N THR A 168 41.21 -8.31 25.26
CA THR A 168 40.40 -7.07 25.18
C THR A 168 39.67 -6.99 23.84
N ARG A 169 40.34 -7.35 22.74
CA ARG A 169 39.73 -7.46 21.42
C ARG A 169 38.61 -8.50 21.39
N THR A 170 38.83 -9.72 21.93
CA THR A 170 37.81 -10.77 21.96
C THR A 170 36.58 -10.34 22.77
N LEU A 171 36.77 -9.70 23.92
CA LEU A 171 35.67 -9.14 24.72
C LEU A 171 34.89 -8.09 23.91
N ALA A 172 35.56 -7.07 23.39
CA ALA A 172 34.92 -6.00 22.61
C ALA A 172 34.21 -6.52 21.34
N GLN A 173 34.73 -7.58 20.70
CA GLN A 173 34.03 -8.26 19.60
C GLN A 173 32.74 -8.95 20.09
N SER A 174 32.80 -9.71 21.19
CA SER A 174 31.60 -10.37 21.75
C SER A 174 30.55 -9.39 22.29
N GLU A 175 30.97 -8.23 22.82
CA GLU A 175 30.08 -7.14 23.24
C GLU A 175 29.43 -6.48 22.02
N ALA A 176 30.19 -6.18 20.96
CA ALA A 176 29.65 -5.64 19.72
C ALA A 176 28.66 -6.60 19.03
N GLU A 177 28.97 -7.90 18.99
CA GLU A 177 28.07 -8.94 18.47
C GLU A 177 26.78 -9.04 19.31
N SER A 178 26.89 -8.97 20.64
CA SER A 178 25.73 -8.93 21.55
C SER A 178 24.86 -7.68 21.35
N HIS A 179 25.47 -6.50 21.19
CA HIS A 179 24.77 -5.26 20.90
C HIS A 179 24.06 -5.28 19.54
N VAL A 180 24.71 -5.82 18.50
CA VAL A 180 24.07 -6.00 17.17
C VAL A 180 22.90 -6.99 17.27
N ALA A 181 23.09 -8.13 17.95
CA ALA A 181 22.02 -9.11 18.15
C ALA A 181 20.81 -8.49 18.88
N ALA A 182 21.04 -7.78 19.99
CA ALA A 182 19.99 -7.09 20.73
C ALA A 182 19.25 -6.05 19.87
N ALA A 183 19.99 -5.20 19.14
CA ALA A 183 19.41 -4.20 18.25
C ALA A 183 18.60 -4.81 17.10
N THR A 184 19.03 -5.96 16.54
CA THR A 184 18.24 -6.67 15.52
C THR A 184 16.97 -7.29 16.09
N ALA A 185 17.02 -7.85 17.31
CA ALA A 185 15.84 -8.42 17.97
C ALA A 185 14.81 -7.33 18.34
N GLU A 186 15.26 -6.18 18.83
CA GLU A 186 14.41 -5.02 19.10
C GLU A 186 13.79 -4.46 17.80
N ALA A 187 14.59 -4.32 16.74
CA ALA A 187 14.10 -3.86 15.44
C ALA A 187 13.02 -4.80 14.86
N ASP A 188 13.22 -6.12 14.93
CA ASP A 188 12.22 -7.09 14.45
C ASP A 188 10.99 -7.17 15.37
N GLN A 189 11.13 -6.95 16.67
CA GLN A 189 9.98 -6.78 17.59
C GLN A 189 9.16 -5.54 17.23
N ILE A 190 9.80 -4.39 16.98
CA ILE A 190 9.13 -3.14 16.57
C ILE A 190 8.43 -3.33 15.21
N ARG A 191 9.09 -4.00 14.25
CA ARG A 191 8.49 -4.33 12.95
C ARG A 191 7.27 -5.25 13.08
N LEU A 192 7.34 -6.27 13.94
CA LEU A 192 6.22 -7.17 14.19
C LEU A 192 5.03 -6.42 14.82
N ALA A 193 5.28 -5.57 15.82
CA ALA A 193 4.25 -4.74 16.46
C ALA A 193 3.59 -3.78 15.45
N ALA A 194 4.38 -3.06 14.65
CA ALA A 194 3.87 -2.16 13.62
C ALA A 194 3.07 -2.89 12.53
N HIS A 195 3.47 -4.12 12.16
CA HIS A 195 2.69 -4.97 11.26
C HIS A 195 1.36 -5.44 11.87
N GLN A 196 1.33 -5.76 13.17
CA GLN A 196 0.10 -6.11 13.89
C GLN A 196 -0.85 -4.91 13.99
N GLU A 197 -0.37 -3.75 14.46
CA GLU A 197 -1.15 -2.50 14.53
C GLU A 197 -1.72 -2.10 13.17
N THR A 198 -0.92 -2.22 12.09
CA THR A 198 -1.38 -1.96 10.72
C THR A 198 -2.48 -2.95 10.29
N ALA A 199 -2.36 -4.23 10.63
CA ALA A 199 -3.35 -5.25 10.29
C ALA A 199 -4.66 -5.08 11.09
N GLU A 200 -4.56 -4.74 12.37
CA GLU A 200 -5.70 -4.43 13.24
C GLU A 200 -6.43 -3.17 12.77
N THR A 201 -5.70 -2.08 12.53
CA THR A 201 -6.24 -0.82 12.00
C THR A 201 -6.93 -1.04 10.65
N ARG A 202 -6.32 -1.79 9.73
CA ARG A 202 -6.92 -2.16 8.45
C ARG A 202 -8.20 -2.98 8.62
N THR A 203 -8.21 -3.91 9.57
CA THR A 203 -9.39 -4.76 9.86
C THR A 203 -10.52 -3.96 10.49
N ALA A 204 -10.20 -3.02 11.38
CA ALA A 204 -11.17 -2.08 11.97
C ALA A 204 -11.78 -1.17 10.90
N ALA A 205 -10.95 -0.52 10.08
CA ALA A 205 -11.41 0.35 8.99
C ALA A 205 -12.24 -0.41 7.94
N GLN A 206 -11.89 -1.67 7.64
CA GLN A 206 -12.72 -2.50 6.75
C GLN A 206 -14.11 -2.78 7.36
N ARG A 207 -14.18 -3.14 8.65
CA ARG A 207 -15.46 -3.36 9.35
C ARG A 207 -16.30 -2.09 9.41
N GLU A 208 -15.68 -0.93 9.61
CA GLU A 208 -16.36 0.37 9.58
C GLU A 208 -16.93 0.67 8.19
N VAL A 209 -16.16 0.47 7.12
CA VAL A 209 -16.63 0.62 5.74
C VAL A 209 -17.78 -0.35 5.41
N GLU A 210 -17.71 -1.60 5.89
CA GLU A 210 -18.80 -2.57 5.74
C GLU A 210 -20.06 -2.17 6.53
N GLN A 211 -19.90 -1.64 7.76
CA GLN A 211 -20.99 -1.11 8.57
C GLN A 211 -21.65 0.13 7.96
N LEU A 212 -20.85 1.06 7.43
CA LEU A 212 -21.32 2.28 6.75
C LEU A 212 -22.06 1.93 5.45
N ARG A 213 -21.55 0.97 4.65
CA ARG A 213 -22.25 0.44 3.48
C ARG A 213 -23.58 -0.19 3.86
N ALA A 214 -23.61 -1.06 4.87
CA ALA A 214 -24.85 -1.66 5.38
C ALA A 214 -25.82 -0.61 5.98
N GLY A 215 -25.33 0.54 6.44
CA GLY A 215 -26.14 1.71 6.81
C GLY A 215 -26.80 2.34 5.58
N ALA A 216 -25.97 2.80 4.63
CA ALA A 216 -26.43 3.42 3.39
C ALA A 216 -27.39 2.51 2.58
N ASP A 217 -27.13 1.20 2.53
CA ASP A 217 -28.04 0.24 1.89
C ASP A 217 -29.41 0.16 2.58
N ARG A 218 -29.47 0.22 3.93
CA ARG A 218 -30.75 0.31 4.65
C ARG A 218 -31.48 1.61 4.33
N GLU A 219 -30.79 2.75 4.43
CA GLU A 219 -31.35 4.08 4.12
C GLU A 219 -31.88 4.15 2.68
N VAL A 220 -31.15 3.60 1.71
CA VAL A 220 -31.59 3.52 0.30
C VAL A 220 -32.83 2.62 0.14
N GLN A 221 -32.93 1.50 0.87
CA GLN A 221 -34.12 0.64 0.81
C GLN A 221 -35.32 1.27 1.54
N GLU A 222 -35.10 2.01 2.62
CA GLU A 222 -36.14 2.76 3.33
C GLU A 222 -36.65 3.94 2.49
N ALA A 223 -35.76 4.72 1.87
CA ALA A 223 -36.12 5.76 0.91
C ALA A 223 -36.89 5.19 -0.30
N ARG A 224 -36.50 4.02 -0.83
CA ARG A 224 -37.24 3.31 -1.89
C ARG A 224 -38.62 2.85 -1.45
N ARG A 225 -38.78 2.37 -0.20
CA ARG A 225 -40.09 2.00 0.37
C ARG A 225 -40.98 3.23 0.52
N MET A 226 -40.47 4.32 1.08
CA MET A 226 -41.21 5.58 1.20
C MET A 226 -41.62 6.13 -0.16
N LEU A 227 -40.73 6.12 -1.15
CA LEU A 227 -41.05 6.53 -2.52
C LEU A 227 -42.08 5.61 -3.19
N ALA A 228 -42.08 4.31 -2.91
CA ALA A 228 -43.08 3.37 -3.42
C ALA A 228 -44.46 3.62 -2.80
N VAL A 229 -44.54 3.84 -1.49
CA VAL A 229 -45.79 4.19 -0.78
C VAL A 229 -46.33 5.54 -1.24
N GLU A 230 -45.47 6.55 -1.39
CA GLU A 230 -45.87 7.87 -1.86
C GLU A 230 -46.31 7.86 -3.32
N LYS A 231 -45.62 7.10 -4.18
CA LYS A 231 -46.09 6.85 -5.56
C LYS A 231 -47.45 6.16 -5.56
N GLU A 232 -47.65 5.15 -4.72
CA GLU A 232 -48.94 4.45 -4.62
C GLU A 232 -50.05 5.41 -4.17
N ARG A 233 -49.81 6.21 -3.11
CA ARG A 233 -50.72 7.26 -2.63
C ARG A 233 -51.13 8.20 -3.76
N LEU A 234 -50.15 8.78 -4.47
CA LEU A 234 -50.40 9.69 -5.59
C LEU A 234 -51.14 9.01 -6.76
N THR A 235 -50.89 7.72 -7.05
CA THR A 235 -51.69 7.00 -8.06
C THR A 235 -53.12 6.73 -7.62
N ARG A 236 -53.36 6.42 -6.33
CA ARG A 236 -54.70 6.24 -5.78
C ARG A 236 -55.49 7.54 -5.80
N GLU A 237 -54.88 8.63 -5.33
CA GLU A 237 -55.50 9.97 -5.39
C GLU A 237 -55.82 10.39 -6.84
N ALA A 238 -54.94 10.10 -7.80
CA ALA A 238 -55.22 10.33 -9.22
C ALA A 238 -56.38 9.47 -9.75
N THR A 239 -56.49 8.20 -9.37
CA THR A 239 -57.63 7.35 -9.77
C THR A 239 -58.93 7.75 -9.06
N ASP A 240 -58.87 8.19 -7.81
CA ASP A 240 -60.03 8.61 -7.02
C ASP A 240 -60.58 9.93 -7.57
N HIS A 241 -59.72 10.91 -7.87
CA HIS A 241 -60.09 12.13 -8.58
C HIS A 241 -60.64 11.85 -9.99
N HIS A 242 -60.02 10.95 -10.77
CA HIS A 242 -60.53 10.59 -12.09
C HIS A 242 -61.90 9.89 -12.00
N SER A 243 -62.09 8.96 -11.08
CA SER A 243 -63.36 8.26 -10.89
C SER A 243 -64.47 9.20 -10.42
N THR A 244 -64.15 10.15 -9.53
CA THR A 244 -65.05 11.23 -9.11
C THR A 244 -65.47 12.10 -10.30
N ALA A 245 -64.52 12.66 -11.05
CA ALA A 245 -64.78 13.49 -12.21
C ALA A 245 -65.56 12.75 -13.32
N MET A 246 -65.30 11.45 -13.52
CA MET A 246 -66.07 10.60 -14.43
C MET A 246 -67.49 10.36 -13.93
N SER A 247 -67.71 10.22 -12.62
CA SER A 247 -69.04 10.08 -12.03
C SER A 247 -69.85 11.38 -12.12
N GLU A 248 -69.21 12.54 -11.90
CA GLU A 248 -69.83 13.86 -12.05
C GLU A 248 -70.15 14.15 -13.52
N SER A 249 -69.20 13.90 -14.42
CA SER A 249 -69.39 14.03 -15.87
C SER A 249 -70.53 13.12 -16.35
N ARG A 250 -70.56 11.86 -15.92
CA ARG A 250 -71.66 10.94 -16.21
C ARG A 250 -73.00 11.46 -15.67
N ARG A 251 -73.05 11.96 -14.44
CA ARG A 251 -74.29 12.53 -13.86
C ARG A 251 -74.78 13.75 -14.65
N LEU A 252 -73.85 14.59 -15.13
CA LEU A 252 -74.18 15.74 -15.98
C LEU A 252 -74.65 15.31 -17.37
N VAL A 253 -74.13 14.22 -17.92
CA VAL A 253 -74.64 13.61 -19.18
C VAL A 253 -76.03 13.02 -18.97
N GLU A 254 -76.24 12.19 -17.95
CA GLU A 254 -77.57 11.60 -17.64
C GLU A 254 -78.61 12.70 -17.32
N GLU A 255 -78.21 13.80 -16.67
CA GLU A 255 -79.04 14.97 -16.46
C GLU A 255 -79.33 15.75 -17.76
N ALA A 256 -78.34 15.87 -18.67
CA ALA A 256 -78.52 16.50 -19.98
C ALA A 256 -79.40 15.66 -20.93
N GLU A 257 -79.22 14.34 -20.95
CA GLU A 257 -80.05 13.37 -21.69
C GLU A 257 -81.49 13.39 -21.18
N SER A 258 -81.69 13.41 -19.85
CA SER A 258 -83.01 13.56 -19.25
C SER A 258 -83.69 14.89 -19.62
N ARG A 259 -82.94 16.01 -19.61
CA ARG A 259 -83.43 17.32 -20.08
C ARG A 259 -83.74 17.32 -21.58
N ALA A 260 -82.94 16.64 -22.40
CA ALA A 260 -83.14 16.51 -23.84
C ALA A 260 -84.39 15.67 -24.15
N ALA A 261 -84.52 14.47 -23.56
CA ALA A 261 -85.71 13.62 -23.71
C ALA A 261 -86.99 14.33 -23.21
N ALA A 262 -86.91 15.11 -22.13
CA ALA A 262 -88.02 15.95 -21.66
C ALA A 262 -88.33 17.15 -22.57
N ALA A 263 -87.38 17.59 -23.41
CA ALA A 263 -87.62 18.59 -24.46
C ALA A 263 -88.20 17.94 -25.72
N ASP A 264 -87.66 16.82 -26.17
CA ASP A 264 -88.15 16.03 -27.30
C ASP A 264 -89.58 15.55 -27.08
N GLU A 265 -89.93 15.11 -25.86
CA GLU A 265 -91.30 14.72 -25.50
C GLU A 265 -92.26 15.93 -25.51
N ARG A 266 -91.82 17.13 -25.10
CA ARG A 266 -92.62 18.36 -25.25
C ARG A 266 -92.81 18.73 -26.72
N VAL A 267 -91.78 18.56 -27.54
CA VAL A 267 -91.86 18.78 -29.00
C VAL A 267 -92.80 17.74 -29.64
N ARG A 268 -92.75 16.47 -29.22
CA ARG A 268 -93.66 15.41 -29.68
C ARG A 268 -95.11 15.71 -29.30
N LEU A 269 -95.38 15.99 -28.03
CA LEU A 269 -96.73 16.32 -27.56
C LEU A 269 -97.26 17.60 -28.21
N GLY A 270 -96.43 18.63 -28.38
CA GLY A 270 -96.79 19.86 -29.10
C GLY A 270 -97.05 19.61 -30.59
N ALA A 271 -96.28 18.74 -31.24
CA ALA A 271 -96.50 18.33 -32.63
C ALA A 271 -97.76 17.48 -32.79
N GLU A 272 -98.09 16.62 -31.82
CA GLU A 272 -99.31 15.82 -31.76
C GLU A 272 -100.55 16.71 -31.55
N GLN A 273 -100.51 17.66 -30.60
CA GLN A 273 -101.55 18.69 -30.44
C GLN A 273 -101.71 19.54 -31.71
N THR A 274 -100.61 19.97 -32.32
CA THR A 274 -100.63 20.72 -33.59
C THR A 274 -101.14 19.86 -34.76
N ALA A 275 -101.00 18.54 -34.71
CA ALA A 275 -101.59 17.62 -35.69
C ALA A 275 -103.09 17.39 -35.43
N GLN A 276 -103.50 17.26 -34.17
CA GLN A 276 -104.90 17.17 -33.74
C GLN A 276 -105.66 18.42 -34.17
N HIS A 277 -105.21 19.63 -33.79
CA HIS A 277 -105.86 20.89 -34.19
C HIS A 277 -105.91 21.10 -35.71
N ARG A 278 -104.91 20.63 -36.47
CA ARG A 278 -104.97 20.63 -37.95
C ARG A 278 -105.98 19.62 -38.50
N ALA A 279 -106.14 18.46 -37.87
CA ALA A 279 -107.14 17.46 -38.25
C ALA A 279 -108.56 17.92 -37.89
N GLU A 280 -108.75 18.52 -36.70
CA GLU A 280 -109.98 19.15 -36.24
C GLU A 280 -110.39 20.29 -37.17
N ALA A 281 -109.53 21.30 -37.39
CA ALA A 281 -109.82 22.42 -38.29
C ALA A 281 -110.07 21.97 -39.74
N LYS A 282 -109.42 20.89 -40.20
CA LYS A 282 -109.71 20.28 -41.51
C LYS A 282 -111.07 19.59 -41.54
N ALA A 283 -111.44 18.84 -40.50
CA ALA A 283 -112.74 18.19 -40.38
C ALA A 283 -113.89 19.20 -40.21
N GLU A 284 -113.66 20.30 -39.48
CA GLU A 284 -114.58 21.44 -39.41
C GLU A 284 -114.72 22.13 -40.76
N SER A 285 -113.63 22.37 -41.49
CA SER A 285 -113.65 22.95 -42.84
C SER A 285 -114.40 22.05 -43.82
N GLU A 286 -114.14 20.73 -43.80
CA GLU A 286 -114.85 19.74 -44.61
C GLU A 286 -116.33 19.63 -44.20
N GLY A 287 -116.64 19.74 -42.91
CA GLY A 287 -118.00 19.78 -42.36
C GLY A 287 -118.78 21.04 -42.77
N LEU A 288 -118.13 22.21 -42.76
CA LEU A 288 -118.67 23.48 -43.26
C LEU A 288 -118.91 23.42 -44.77
N ILE A 289 -117.97 22.88 -45.56
CA ILE A 289 -118.16 22.66 -47.00
C ILE A 289 -119.30 21.67 -47.26
N ALA A 290 -119.39 20.57 -46.50
CA ALA A 290 -120.46 19.59 -46.62
C ALA A 290 -121.82 20.10 -46.11
N ARG A 291 -121.83 21.12 -45.24
CA ARG A 291 -123.05 21.82 -44.80
C ARG A 291 -123.48 22.82 -45.87
N ALA A 292 -122.60 23.73 -46.29
CA ALA A 292 -122.83 24.68 -47.37
C ALA A 292 -123.27 24.01 -48.68
N LYS A 293 -122.74 22.83 -49.01
CA LYS A 293 -123.23 22.01 -50.13
C LYS A 293 -124.67 21.54 -49.94
N ARG A 294 -125.02 20.98 -48.79
CA ARG A 294 -126.41 20.53 -48.51
C ARG A 294 -127.39 21.69 -48.40
N ASP A 295 -126.94 22.83 -47.87
CA ASP A 295 -127.75 24.04 -47.79
C ASP A 295 -127.97 24.63 -49.20
N ALA A 296 -126.94 24.62 -50.05
CA ALA A 296 -127.06 24.99 -51.47
C ALA A 296 -127.93 23.98 -52.27
N GLU A 297 -127.79 22.68 -52.04
CA GLU A 297 -128.66 21.63 -52.60
C GLU A 297 -130.11 21.80 -52.13
N GLY A 298 -130.34 22.21 -50.88
CA GLY A 298 -131.65 22.54 -50.32
C GLY A 298 -132.25 23.82 -50.93
N ILE A 299 -131.44 24.85 -51.15
CA ILE A 299 -131.83 26.07 -51.89
C ILE A 299 -132.16 25.73 -53.34
N LEU A 300 -131.37 24.89 -54.01
CA LEU A 300 -131.64 24.42 -55.37
C LEU A 300 -132.89 23.54 -55.44
N ALA A 301 -133.12 22.66 -54.46
CA ALA A 301 -134.31 21.82 -54.39
C ALA A 301 -135.59 22.63 -54.10
N THR A 302 -135.52 23.64 -53.22
CA THR A 302 -136.66 24.53 -52.95
C THR A 302 -136.92 25.49 -54.12
N ALA A 303 -135.88 26.02 -54.77
CA ALA A 303 -136.00 26.79 -56.01
C ALA A 303 -136.55 25.93 -57.16
N ALA A 304 -136.15 24.66 -57.28
CA ALA A 304 -136.70 23.73 -58.26
C ALA A 304 -138.17 23.37 -57.96
N ALA A 305 -138.55 23.18 -56.69
CA ALA A 305 -139.94 22.97 -56.28
C ALA A 305 -140.81 24.22 -56.53
N GLN A 306 -140.27 25.43 -56.31
CA GLN A 306 -140.93 26.69 -56.69
C GLN A 306 -141.03 26.83 -58.21
N ALA A 307 -139.99 26.50 -58.97
CA ALA A 307 -140.04 26.54 -60.44
C ALA A 307 -141.04 25.51 -61.00
N GLN A 308 -141.16 24.32 -60.39
CA GLN A 308 -142.17 23.33 -60.74
C GLN A 308 -143.59 23.78 -60.34
N SER A 309 -143.78 24.43 -59.18
CA SER A 309 -145.11 24.93 -58.79
C SER A 309 -145.55 26.11 -59.66
N ILE A 310 -144.65 27.06 -59.94
CA ILE A 310 -144.85 28.15 -60.91
C ILE A 310 -145.16 27.59 -62.29
N GLY A 311 -144.39 26.59 -62.75
CA GLY A 311 -144.63 25.88 -64.01
C GLY A 311 -146.01 25.23 -64.06
N ALA A 312 -146.40 24.50 -63.00
CA ALA A 312 -147.71 23.87 -62.89
C ALA A 312 -148.87 24.88 -62.88
N THR A 313 -148.73 26.01 -62.16
CA THR A 313 -149.73 27.10 -62.21
C THR A 313 -149.79 27.74 -63.59
N ALA A 314 -148.64 28.00 -64.23
CA ALA A 314 -148.59 28.58 -65.57
C ALA A 314 -149.21 27.65 -66.63
N THR A 315 -148.98 26.33 -66.55
CA THR A 315 -149.67 25.38 -67.43
C THR A 315 -151.18 25.34 -67.18
N LEU A 316 -151.62 25.35 -65.92
CA LEU A 316 -153.05 25.39 -65.58
C LEU A 316 -153.72 26.70 -66.05
N ASP A 317 -153.04 27.83 -65.96
CA ASP A 317 -153.57 29.12 -66.44
C ASP A 317 -153.54 29.26 -67.97
N VAL A 318 -152.56 28.64 -68.64
CA VAL A 318 -152.58 28.47 -70.11
C VAL A 318 -153.71 27.54 -70.54
N GLU A 319 -153.94 26.41 -69.87
CA GLU A 319 -155.08 25.51 -70.14
C GLU A 319 -156.41 26.23 -69.94
N ARG A 320 -156.56 26.99 -68.84
CA ARG A 320 -157.74 27.84 -68.59
C ARG A 320 -157.95 28.89 -69.69
N ALA A 321 -156.89 29.56 -70.13
CA ALA A 321 -156.95 30.53 -71.23
C ALA A 321 -157.34 29.87 -72.56
N VAL A 322 -156.82 28.68 -72.85
CA VAL A 322 -157.18 27.89 -74.04
C VAL A 322 -158.65 27.46 -74.00
N GLU A 323 -159.18 27.00 -72.87
CA GLU A 323 -160.61 26.67 -72.75
C GLU A 323 -161.51 27.91 -72.80
N MET A 324 -161.07 29.05 -72.24
CA MET A 324 -161.72 30.36 -72.41
C MET A 324 -161.86 30.72 -73.90
N HIS A 325 -160.76 30.72 -74.66
CA HIS A 325 -160.78 31.08 -76.07
C HIS A 325 -161.50 30.05 -76.95
N LYS A 326 -161.50 28.76 -76.58
CA LYS A 326 -162.38 27.74 -77.20
C LYS A 326 -163.87 28.06 -76.97
N ALA A 327 -164.25 28.50 -75.77
CA ALA A 327 -165.62 28.88 -75.46
C ALA A 327 -166.04 30.17 -76.20
N GLU A 328 -165.13 31.12 -76.40
CA GLU A 328 -165.35 32.30 -77.24
C GLU A 328 -165.52 31.93 -78.72
N LEU A 329 -164.65 31.07 -79.26
CA LEU A 329 -164.79 30.52 -80.62
C LEU A 329 -166.14 29.80 -80.80
N ALA A 330 -166.56 28.98 -79.83
CA ALA A 330 -167.86 28.30 -79.86
C ALA A 330 -169.05 29.27 -79.84
N ARG A 331 -168.94 30.40 -79.12
CA ARG A 331 -169.93 31.49 -79.15
C ARG A 331 -169.95 32.21 -80.50
N LEU A 332 -168.79 32.52 -81.07
CA LEU A 332 -168.67 33.18 -82.37
C LEU A 332 -169.23 32.30 -83.52
N VAL A 333 -168.96 31.00 -83.50
CA VAL A 333 -169.54 30.03 -84.45
C VAL A 333 -171.07 29.97 -84.31
N LYS A 334 -171.62 29.84 -83.09
CA LYS A 334 -173.08 29.91 -82.90
C LYS A 334 -173.69 31.24 -83.38
N ARG A 335 -172.99 32.36 -83.22
CA ARG A 335 -173.45 33.68 -83.69
C ARG A 335 -173.43 33.77 -85.22
N ARG A 336 -172.40 33.25 -85.89
CA ARG A 336 -172.32 33.11 -87.35
C ARG A 336 -173.49 32.28 -87.88
N ASP A 337 -173.73 31.11 -87.29
CA ASP A 337 -174.73 30.16 -87.80
C ASP A 337 -176.17 30.64 -87.58
N ALA A 338 -176.43 31.39 -86.50
CA ALA A 338 -177.69 32.11 -86.30
C ALA A 338 -177.92 33.18 -87.38
N ILE A 339 -176.91 33.99 -87.69
CA ILE A 339 -177.00 35.03 -88.74
C ILE A 339 -177.23 34.38 -90.11
N HIS A 340 -176.54 33.28 -90.43
CA HIS A 340 -176.74 32.56 -91.69
C HIS A 340 -178.16 31.94 -91.80
N SER A 341 -178.69 31.41 -90.70
CA SER A 341 -180.07 30.91 -90.64
C SER A 341 -181.12 32.02 -90.79
N GLN A 342 -180.83 33.25 -90.36
CA GLN A 342 -181.74 34.40 -90.46
C GLN A 342 -181.71 35.05 -91.85
N LEU A 343 -180.60 34.94 -92.58
CA LEU A 343 -180.50 35.41 -93.98
C LEU A 343 -181.14 34.43 -94.99
N ALA A 344 -181.29 33.15 -94.62
CA ALA A 344 -181.86 32.11 -95.49
C ALA A 344 -183.40 31.99 -95.42
N GLN A 345 -184.07 32.79 -94.58
CA GLN A 345 -185.53 32.78 -94.44
C GLN A 345 -186.11 34.18 -94.67
N LEU A 346 -186.78 34.35 -95.80
CA LEU A 346 -187.69 35.47 -96.13
C LEU A 346 -187.01 36.87 -96.20
N SER A 347 -186.26 37.28 -97.22
CA SER A 347 -185.94 36.73 -98.57
C SER A 347 -187.11 36.45 -99.52
N ASP A 348 -188.38 36.67 -99.13
CA ASP A 348 -189.56 36.31 -99.94
C ASP A 348 -190.79 37.21 -99.68
N LEU A 349 -190.65 38.24 -98.84
CA LEU A 349 -191.71 39.23 -98.62
C LEU A 349 -191.13 40.61 -98.28
N VAL A 350 -191.53 41.64 -99.04
CA VAL A 350 -191.32 43.09 -98.82
C VAL A 350 -189.83 43.53 -98.86
N ASN A 351 -189.34 44.12 -99.95
CA ASN A 351 -189.44 45.55 -100.36
C ASN A 351 -188.66 46.57 -99.51
N GLY A 352 -187.82 47.37 -100.18
CA GLY A 352 -187.26 48.65 -99.73
C GLY A 352 -185.91 48.53 -99.01
N PHE A 353 -184.76 48.88 -99.60
CA PHE A 353 -184.21 50.22 -99.98
C PHE A 353 -183.57 51.02 -98.83
N MET A 354 -182.49 51.75 -99.18
CA MET A 354 -181.74 52.78 -98.40
C MET A 354 -180.69 52.29 -97.38
N ASP A 355 -179.41 52.36 -97.80
CA ASP A 355 -178.41 53.41 -97.47
C ASP A 355 -178.06 53.80 -96.00
N ASP A 356 -176.73 53.93 -95.78
CA ASP A 356 -175.92 54.87 -94.94
C ASP A 356 -176.00 55.03 -93.38
N GLU A 357 -174.85 54.76 -92.72
CA GLU A 357 -174.14 55.53 -91.64
C GLU A 357 -174.81 55.93 -90.27
N PRO A 358 -174.12 56.54 -89.27
CA PRO A 358 -172.73 56.39 -88.76
C PRO A 358 -172.55 56.37 -87.18
N SER A 359 -171.29 56.21 -86.71
CA SER A 359 -170.62 56.86 -85.51
C SER A 359 -170.84 56.49 -84.00
N ASP A 360 -169.72 56.62 -83.24
CA ASP A 360 -169.49 57.03 -81.82
C ASP A 360 -169.43 56.08 -80.56
N GLU A 361 -168.82 56.62 -79.48
CA GLU A 361 -168.14 56.01 -78.29
C GLU A 361 -169.06 55.77 -77.03
N PRO A 362 -168.62 55.69 -75.73
CA PRO A 362 -167.30 55.46 -75.06
C PRO A 362 -167.31 54.43 -73.87
N ALA A 363 -166.14 54.14 -73.24
CA ALA A 363 -166.04 53.22 -72.06
C ALA A 363 -164.81 53.48 -71.11
N PRO A 364 -164.96 53.55 -69.75
CA PRO A 364 -163.83 53.81 -68.82
C PRO A 364 -163.75 52.99 -67.49
N THR A 365 -162.63 53.10 -66.74
CA THR A 365 -162.37 52.72 -65.30
C THR A 365 -162.26 51.21 -64.95
N LYS A 366 -161.73 50.68 -63.81
CA LYS A 366 -160.86 51.02 -62.61
C LYS A 366 -160.60 49.68 -61.86
N ALA A 367 -159.69 49.40 -60.90
CA ALA A 367 -158.44 49.95 -60.29
C ALA A 367 -157.68 48.69 -59.73
N ALA A 368 -157.08 48.44 -58.54
CA ALA A 368 -156.41 49.03 -57.34
C ALA A 368 -155.90 47.79 -56.50
N LYS A 369 -154.92 47.73 -55.57
CA LYS A 369 -153.88 48.59 -54.92
C LYS A 369 -152.63 47.66 -54.66
N ALA A 370 -151.64 47.77 -53.75
CA ALA A 370 -151.27 48.58 -52.55
C ALA A 370 -149.73 48.91 -52.55
N ALA A 371 -149.08 49.07 -51.38
CA ALA A 371 -147.66 49.49 -51.24
C ALA A 371 -147.08 49.22 -49.81
N ALA A 372 -145.84 49.69 -49.55
CA ALA A 372 -145.00 49.72 -48.31
C ALA A 372 -144.11 48.47 -48.03
N ALA A 373 -142.84 48.54 -47.57
CA ALA A 373 -141.87 49.62 -47.22
C ALA A 373 -140.47 48.97 -46.91
N GLU A 374 -139.27 49.60 -46.80
CA GLU A 374 -138.62 50.87 -47.20
C GLU A 374 -137.05 50.75 -47.00
N GLU A 375 -136.25 51.82 -47.19
CA GLU A 375 -134.75 51.91 -47.09
C GLU A 375 -134.27 52.26 -45.62
N PRO A 376 -133.00 52.62 -45.24
CA PRO A 376 -131.77 52.93 -46.03
C PRO A 376 -130.36 52.56 -45.45
N GLU A 377 -129.34 52.88 -46.27
CA GLU A 377 -127.96 53.40 -46.02
C GLU A 377 -127.47 53.74 -44.58
N ALA A 378 -126.18 53.42 -44.26
CA ALA A 378 -125.21 54.32 -43.57
C ALA A 378 -123.80 53.72 -43.28
N ALA A 379 -122.81 54.64 -43.16
CA ALA A 379 -121.57 54.63 -42.34
C ALA A 379 -120.21 54.15 -42.89
N GLU A 380 -119.17 54.92 -42.55
CA GLU A 380 -117.74 54.81 -42.89
C GLU A 380 -116.86 54.68 -41.63
N ALA A 381 -115.58 54.25 -41.78
CA ALA A 381 -114.37 54.57 -40.98
C ALA A 381 -113.31 53.43 -41.19
N THR A 382 -112.04 53.59 -41.58
CA THR A 382 -110.90 54.52 -41.30
C THR A 382 -110.04 54.16 -40.07
N THR A 383 -108.73 54.46 -40.19
CA THR A 383 -107.57 54.15 -39.31
C THR A 383 -107.05 52.70 -39.34
N GLU A 384 -105.77 52.35 -39.60
CA GLU A 384 -104.45 53.04 -39.62
C GLU A 384 -103.69 53.04 -38.28
N ALA A 385 -102.36 52.86 -38.35
CA ALA A 385 -101.36 52.81 -37.26
C ALA A 385 -101.44 51.53 -36.36
N GLN A 386 -100.37 51.11 -35.63
CA GLN A 386 -99.02 51.67 -35.47
C GLN A 386 -97.96 50.59 -35.13
N ASP A 387 -96.70 51.01 -35.02
CA ASP A 387 -95.48 50.21 -34.77
C ASP A 387 -95.37 49.54 -33.39
N ALA A 388 -94.67 48.40 -33.33
CA ALA A 388 -93.85 47.92 -32.20
C ALA A 388 -92.88 46.80 -32.65
#